data_AF-A0A521Y8U2-F1
#
_entry.id   AF-A0A521Y8U2-F1
#
_cell.length_a   1.000
_cell.length_b   1.000
_cell.length_c   1.000
_cell.angle_alpha   90.00
_cell.angle_beta   90.00
_cell.angle_gamma   90.00
#
_symmetry.space_group_name_H-M   'P 1'
#
loop_
_entity.id
_entity.type
_entity.pdbx_description
1 polymer ?
#
loop_
_entity_poly.entity_id
_entity_poly.type
_entity_poly.pdbx_seq_one_letter_code
_entity_poly.pdbx_strand_id
1 'polypeptide(L)'
;MGIAAGAPAGLRVGASSNPREAGLLPSRQAVTSGGVRGSPVNWVDLVIVAIIAWSAFRAFRTGLIRELTALVAVIAGIFLAGALSDDLAANLDFLVEDQQTRNLAAFVAIFAGTLIVGQVLSAVMSDVAGLLLLGPLDHIAGAIFGLVQGVLIVQVLLIAVAVFPAAVSVSRAADDSRLAQFFMDSLPSVDRLLPQRFRDAAGQLDRWRELTSHLQPIPTQEQILPGVPKGQATPTAQPR
;
A
#
# COMPACT_ATOMS: atom_id res chain seq x y z
N MET A 1 66.02 -6.22 64.79
CA MET A 1 66.26 -6.48 63.35
C MET A 1 65.08 -5.84 62.62
N GLY A 2 65.14 -4.63 62.05
CA GLY A 2 66.11 -4.14 61.07
C GLY A 2 65.81 -4.81 59.72
N ILE A 3 65.56 -4.17 58.59
CA ILE A 3 65.86 -2.79 58.15
C ILE A 3 64.91 -2.41 56.99
N ALA A 4 64.55 -1.13 56.97
CA ALA A 4 64.32 -0.17 55.87
C ALA A 4 64.35 -0.67 54.41
N ALA A 5 63.37 -0.29 53.59
CA ALA A 5 63.39 0.91 52.72
C ALA A 5 64.47 0.87 51.63
N GLY A 6 64.02 0.93 50.36
CA GLY A 6 64.90 1.01 49.20
C GLY A 6 64.16 1.19 47.89
N ALA A 7 63.60 2.37 47.67
CA ALA A 7 63.47 2.91 46.31
C ALA A 7 64.83 3.49 45.89
N PRO A 8 65.27 3.28 44.65
CA PRO A 8 65.61 4.41 43.77
C PRO A 8 65.08 4.19 42.34
N ALA A 9 64.37 5.15 41.76
CA ALA A 9 64.93 6.26 40.98
C ALA A 9 65.48 5.84 39.61
N GLY A 10 64.83 6.35 38.56
CA GLY A 10 65.48 6.65 37.29
C GLY A 10 65.14 5.73 36.12
N LEU A 11 64.09 6.06 35.37
CA LEU A 11 64.21 6.03 33.91
C LEU A 11 63.30 7.10 33.29
N ARG A 12 63.86 8.30 33.12
CA ARG A 12 63.41 9.27 32.13
C ARG A 12 64.08 8.90 30.80
N VAL A 13 63.35 8.28 29.87
CA VAL A 13 63.66 8.34 28.42
C VAL A 13 62.35 8.11 27.67
N GLY A 14 61.99 9.01 26.77
CA GLY A 14 60.94 8.72 25.78
C GLY A 14 59.99 9.86 25.41
N ALA A 15 60.41 11.13 25.51
CA ALA A 15 59.82 12.14 24.64
C ALA A 15 60.28 11.84 23.20
N SER A 16 59.52 11.01 22.48
CA SER A 16 59.56 10.94 21.02
C SER A 16 58.38 11.72 20.50
N SER A 17 58.56 13.04 20.48
CA SER A 17 57.80 13.94 19.60
C SER A 17 58.17 13.57 18.17
N ASN A 18 57.39 12.69 17.54
CA ASN A 18 57.52 12.43 16.11
C ASN A 18 56.67 13.47 15.34
N PRO A 19 57.25 14.44 14.62
CA PRO A 19 56.50 15.43 13.86
C PRO A 19 56.03 14.90 12.48
N ARG A 20 56.15 13.59 12.22
CA ARG A 20 55.83 12.97 10.92
C ARG A 20 54.41 12.43 10.80
N GLU A 21 53.51 12.79 11.72
CA GLU A 21 52.06 12.68 11.51
C GLU A 21 51.45 14.00 10.99
N ALA A 22 52.30 14.99 10.66
CA ALA A 22 51.94 16.11 9.82
C ALA A 22 51.93 15.65 8.35
N GLY A 23 50.80 15.10 7.91
CA GLY A 23 50.56 14.85 6.49
C GLY A 23 50.05 13.45 6.22
N LEU A 24 48.74 13.27 6.35
CA LEU A 24 47.89 12.47 5.46
C LEU A 24 46.43 12.76 5.85
N LEU A 25 45.99 13.97 5.50
CA LEU A 25 44.59 14.28 5.32
C LEU A 25 44.30 14.21 3.81
N PRO A 26 44.04 13.03 3.22
CA PRO A 26 43.32 12.98 1.97
C PRO A 26 41.82 13.00 2.27
N SER A 27 41.19 14.09 1.85
CA SER A 27 39.90 14.06 1.17
C SER A 27 38.66 13.84 2.05
N ARG A 28 38.13 14.98 2.54
CA ARG A 28 36.71 15.28 2.33
C ARG A 28 36.29 14.76 0.95
N GLN A 29 35.13 14.12 0.89
CA GLN A 29 34.43 13.63 -0.32
C GLN A 29 34.72 12.17 -0.70
N ALA A 30 34.05 11.28 0.03
CA ALA A 30 33.19 10.29 -0.63
C ALA A 30 31.80 10.40 0.01
N VAL A 31 31.20 11.59 -0.17
CA VAL A 31 29.75 11.67 -0.39
C VAL A 31 29.55 10.96 -1.73
N THR A 32 29.58 9.62 -1.71
CA THR A 32 28.97 8.87 -2.80
C THR A 32 27.51 9.22 -2.63
N SER A 33 27.06 10.09 -3.52
CA SER A 33 25.66 10.30 -3.85
C SER A 33 25.00 8.94 -3.86
N GLY A 34 24.41 8.56 -2.72
CA GLY A 34 23.49 7.46 -2.62
C GLY A 34 22.45 7.81 -3.65
N GLY A 35 22.52 7.07 -4.76
CA GLY A 35 21.92 7.49 -6.02
C GLY A 35 20.48 7.90 -5.80
N VAL A 36 19.97 8.66 -6.76
CA VAL A 36 18.53 8.79 -6.99
C VAL A 36 17.95 7.36 -7.05
N ARG A 37 17.63 6.78 -5.89
CA ARG A 37 16.71 5.67 -5.77
C ARG A 37 15.42 6.35 -6.12
N GLY A 38 15.11 6.42 -7.43
CA GLY A 38 13.73 6.53 -7.84
C GLY A 38 13.02 5.49 -6.99
N SER A 39 12.12 5.94 -6.12
CA SER A 39 11.38 5.09 -5.20
C SER A 39 10.98 3.85 -5.99
N PRO A 40 11.51 2.65 -5.67
CA PRO A 40 11.32 1.48 -6.51
C PRO A 40 9.83 1.35 -6.75
N VAL A 41 9.43 1.34 -8.02
CA VAL A 41 8.02 1.27 -8.40
C VAL A 41 7.35 0.19 -7.56
N ASN A 42 6.35 0.58 -6.78
CA ASN A 42 5.72 -0.36 -5.86
C ASN A 42 5.02 -1.41 -6.72
N TRP A 43 5.10 -2.68 -6.33
CA TRP A 43 4.41 -3.74 -7.04
C TRP A 43 2.89 -3.50 -7.08
N VAL A 44 2.34 -2.80 -6.07
CA VAL A 44 0.94 -2.32 -6.06
C VAL A 44 0.70 -1.31 -7.18
N ASP A 45 1.61 -0.35 -7.41
CA ASP A 45 1.49 0.61 -8.52
C ASP A 45 1.44 -0.13 -9.86
N LEU A 46 2.27 -1.15 -10.04
CA LEU A 46 2.29 -1.97 -11.26
C LEU A 46 0.96 -2.71 -11.46
N VAL A 47 0.40 -3.29 -10.40
CA VAL A 47 -0.90 -3.98 -10.45
C VAL A 47 -2.03 -3.01 -10.77
N ILE A 48 -2.05 -1.82 -10.15
CA ILE A 48 -3.04 -0.78 -10.43
C ILE A 48 -3.01 -0.38 -11.90
N VAL A 49 -1.83 -0.07 -12.42
CA VAL A 49 -1.66 0.31 -13.83
C VAL A 49 -2.07 -0.83 -14.75
N ALA A 50 -1.72 -2.08 -14.41
CA ALA A 50 -2.11 -3.24 -15.20
C ALA A 50 -3.63 -3.42 -15.27
N ILE A 51 -4.35 -3.28 -14.16
CA ILE A 51 -5.81 -3.39 -14.11
C ILE A 51 -6.46 -2.30 -14.96
N ILE A 52 -6.03 -1.05 -14.80
CA ILE A 52 -6.60 0.09 -15.53
C ILE A 52 -6.32 -0.05 -17.03
N ALA A 53 -5.08 -0.35 -17.42
CA ALA A 53 -4.69 -0.54 -18.81
C ALA A 53 -5.43 -1.71 -19.46
N TRP A 54 -5.56 -2.83 -18.75
CA TRP A 54 -6.31 -3.98 -19.24
C TRP A 54 -7.80 -3.67 -19.42
N SER A 55 -8.42 -2.99 -18.46
CA SER A 55 -9.82 -2.58 -18.53
C SER A 55 -10.07 -1.66 -19.72
N ALA A 56 -9.23 -0.63 -19.90
CA ALA A 56 -9.33 0.28 -21.04
C ALA A 56 -9.15 -0.42 -22.39
N PHE A 57 -8.14 -1.31 -22.49
CA PHE A 57 -7.85 -2.04 -23.72
C PHE A 57 -8.97 -3.00 -24.09
N ARG A 58 -9.52 -3.72 -23.10
CA ARG A 58 -10.67 -4.60 -23.29
C ARG A 58 -11.89 -3.80 -23.75
N ALA A 59 -12.18 -2.69 -23.09
CA ALA A 59 -13.33 -1.85 -23.42
C ALA A 59 -13.21 -1.23 -24.82
N PHE A 60 -12.01 -0.81 -25.22
CA PHE A 60 -11.73 -0.35 -26.58
C PHE A 60 -12.13 -1.40 -27.62
N ARG A 61 -11.83 -2.67 -27.39
CA ARG A 61 -12.19 -3.78 -28.30
C ARG A 61 -13.69 -4.13 -28.28
N THR A 62 -14.39 -3.75 -27.23
CA THR A 62 -15.73 -4.26 -26.94
C THR A 62 -16.83 -3.25 -27.29
N GLY A 63 -16.50 -1.96 -27.31
CA GLY A 63 -17.43 -0.87 -27.66
C GLY A 63 -18.16 -0.27 -26.45
N LEU A 64 -18.83 0.87 -26.66
CA LEU A 64 -19.40 1.70 -25.60
C LEU A 64 -20.55 1.01 -24.84
N ILE A 65 -21.51 0.44 -25.57
CA ILE A 65 -22.77 -0.07 -24.98
C ILE A 65 -22.50 -1.26 -24.06
N ARG A 66 -21.58 -2.11 -24.50
CA ARG A 66 -21.14 -3.26 -23.72
C ARG A 66 -20.43 -2.79 -22.45
N GLU A 67 -19.59 -1.76 -22.55
CA GLU A 67 -18.91 -1.18 -21.39
C GLU A 67 -19.85 -0.46 -20.41
N LEU A 68 -20.87 0.26 -20.88
CA LEU A 68 -21.88 0.88 -20.01
C LEU A 68 -22.59 -0.16 -19.15
N THR A 69 -22.92 -1.31 -19.73
CA THR A 69 -23.56 -2.41 -18.99
C THR A 69 -22.60 -3.02 -17.97
N ALA A 70 -21.32 -3.17 -18.34
CA ALA A 70 -20.29 -3.67 -17.43
C ALA A 70 -20.03 -2.69 -16.27
N LEU A 71 -20.11 -1.38 -16.53
CA LEU A 71 -19.99 -0.34 -15.49
C LEU A 71 -21.15 -0.42 -14.48
N VAL A 72 -22.38 -0.64 -14.95
CA VAL A 72 -23.53 -0.88 -14.05
C VAL A 72 -23.30 -2.13 -13.21
N ALA A 73 -22.69 -3.18 -13.77
CA ALA A 73 -22.33 -4.37 -13.02
C ALA A 73 -21.23 -4.14 -11.99
N VAL A 74 -20.26 -3.25 -12.24
CA VAL A 74 -19.29 -2.81 -11.22
C VAL A 74 -20.04 -2.18 -10.05
N ILE A 75 -20.94 -1.23 -10.33
CA ILE A 75 -21.73 -0.57 -9.30
C ILE A 75 -22.53 -1.61 -8.51
N ALA A 76 -23.30 -2.46 -9.18
CA ALA A 76 -24.06 -3.54 -8.55
C ALA A 76 -23.17 -4.47 -7.71
N GLY A 77 -21.98 -4.81 -8.21
CA GLY A 77 -20.99 -5.61 -7.51
C GLY A 77 -20.53 -5.00 -6.20
N ILE A 78 -20.37 -3.67 -6.13
CA ILE A 78 -20.03 -2.97 -4.88
C ILE A 78 -21.14 -3.19 -3.83
N PHE A 79 -22.40 -3.06 -4.24
CA PHE A 79 -23.54 -3.27 -3.34
C PHE A 79 -23.67 -4.74 -2.92
N LEU A 80 -23.50 -5.67 -3.85
CA LEU A 80 -23.64 -7.11 -3.61
C LEU A 80 -22.50 -7.64 -2.73
N ALA A 81 -21.27 -7.25 -3.03
CA ALA A 81 -20.10 -7.63 -2.24
C ALA A 81 -20.20 -7.11 -0.81
N GLY A 82 -20.59 -5.84 -0.61
CA GLY A 82 -20.79 -5.29 0.73
C GLY A 82 -22.06 -5.77 1.45
N ALA A 83 -22.95 -6.53 0.79
CA ALA A 83 -24.13 -7.12 1.41
C ALA A 83 -23.93 -8.58 1.78
N LEU A 84 -23.24 -9.33 0.92
CA LEU A 84 -23.10 -10.78 1.04
C LEU A 84 -21.73 -11.22 1.58
N SER A 85 -20.78 -10.29 1.77
CA SER A 85 -19.44 -10.62 2.25
C SER A 85 -19.47 -11.34 3.59
N ASP A 86 -20.32 -10.91 4.50
CA ASP A 86 -20.38 -11.46 5.86
C ASP A 86 -20.97 -12.88 5.85
N ASP A 87 -22.03 -13.10 5.08
CA ASP A 87 -22.66 -14.41 4.88
C ASP A 87 -21.69 -15.39 4.21
N LEU A 88 -20.96 -14.94 3.17
CA LEU A 88 -19.99 -15.80 2.50
C LEU A 88 -18.75 -16.05 3.39
N ALA A 89 -18.31 -15.06 4.16
CA ALA A 89 -17.22 -15.22 5.10
C ALA A 89 -17.55 -16.24 6.19
N ALA A 90 -18.79 -16.29 6.69
CA ALA A 90 -19.20 -17.30 7.67
C ALA A 90 -19.08 -18.74 7.13
N ASN A 91 -19.28 -18.93 5.82
CA ASN A 91 -19.14 -20.23 5.18
C ASN A 91 -17.68 -20.64 4.89
N LEU A 92 -16.72 -19.71 4.99
CA LEU A 92 -15.31 -19.94 4.70
C LEU A 92 -14.46 -20.22 5.96
N ASP A 93 -15.09 -20.40 7.12
CA ASP A 93 -14.44 -20.60 8.42
C ASP A 93 -13.46 -21.79 8.44
N PHE A 94 -13.72 -22.79 7.59
CA PHE A 94 -12.89 -23.98 7.44
C PHE A 94 -11.64 -23.79 6.55
N LEU A 95 -11.60 -22.71 5.77
CA LEU A 95 -10.57 -22.49 4.74
C LEU A 95 -9.56 -21.40 5.14
N VAL A 96 -9.99 -20.42 5.95
CA VAL A 96 -9.18 -19.28 6.38
C VAL A 96 -9.40 -18.99 7.87
N GLU A 97 -8.33 -19.17 8.65
CA GLU A 97 -8.34 -18.98 10.11
C GLU A 97 -8.43 -17.50 10.53
N ASP A 98 -7.81 -16.60 9.76
CA ASP A 98 -7.83 -15.16 10.06
C ASP A 98 -9.13 -14.51 9.55
N GLN A 99 -9.92 -13.98 10.50
CA GLN A 99 -11.22 -13.37 10.21
C GLN A 99 -11.14 -12.22 9.21
N GLN A 100 -10.09 -11.38 9.32
CA GLN A 100 -9.93 -10.23 8.42
C GLN A 100 -9.65 -10.70 6.99
N THR A 101 -8.76 -11.67 6.83
CA THR A 101 -8.45 -12.31 5.54
C THR A 101 -9.63 -13.00 4.93
N ARG A 102 -10.46 -13.65 5.74
CA ARG A 102 -11.67 -14.28 5.28
C ARG A 102 -12.71 -13.28 4.76
N ASN A 103 -12.93 -12.19 5.49
CA ASN A 103 -13.86 -11.13 5.07
C ASN A 103 -13.38 -10.45 3.78
N LEU A 104 -12.09 -10.16 3.66
CA LEU A 104 -11.50 -9.61 2.43
C LEU A 104 -11.68 -10.58 1.25
N ALA A 105 -11.36 -11.87 1.45
CA ALA A 105 -11.47 -12.87 0.41
C ALA A 105 -12.93 -13.06 -0.05
N ALA A 106 -13.88 -13.09 0.88
CA ALA A 106 -15.32 -13.18 0.58
C ALA A 106 -15.79 -11.97 -0.24
N PHE A 107 -15.43 -10.75 0.20
CA PHE A 107 -15.76 -9.52 -0.52
C PHE A 107 -15.20 -9.54 -1.95
N VAL A 108 -13.91 -9.84 -2.12
CA VAL A 108 -13.25 -9.90 -3.43
C VAL A 108 -13.88 -10.98 -4.31
N ALA A 109 -14.23 -12.14 -3.74
CA ALA A 109 -14.86 -13.23 -4.48
C ALA A 109 -16.25 -12.84 -5.02
N ILE A 110 -17.10 -12.23 -4.19
CA ILE A 110 -18.44 -11.78 -4.62
C ILE A 110 -18.31 -10.66 -5.65
N PHE A 111 -17.40 -9.71 -5.42
CA PHE A 111 -17.17 -8.62 -6.36
C PHE A 111 -16.73 -9.16 -7.72
N ALA A 112 -15.68 -9.99 -7.75
CA ALA A 112 -15.18 -10.61 -8.98
C ALA A 112 -16.25 -11.48 -9.68
N GLY A 113 -17.01 -12.27 -8.92
CA GLY A 113 -18.14 -13.05 -9.44
C GLY A 113 -19.19 -12.17 -10.10
N THR A 114 -19.53 -11.03 -9.47
CA THR A 114 -20.49 -10.07 -10.03
C THR A 114 -19.95 -9.41 -11.30
N LEU A 115 -18.65 -9.09 -11.36
CA LEU A 115 -18.02 -8.59 -12.58
C LEU A 115 -18.11 -9.61 -13.71
N ILE A 116 -17.84 -10.88 -13.45
CA ILE A 116 -17.94 -11.95 -14.46
C ILE A 116 -19.37 -12.05 -14.99
N VAL A 117 -20.36 -12.12 -14.10
CA VAL A 117 -21.79 -12.14 -14.48
C VAL A 117 -22.16 -10.90 -15.28
N GLY A 118 -21.68 -9.72 -14.85
CA GLY A 118 -21.84 -8.46 -15.55
C GLY A 118 -21.29 -8.50 -16.97
N GLN A 119 -20.11 -9.08 -17.16
CA GLN A 119 -19.48 -9.19 -18.48
C GLN A 119 -20.21 -10.14 -19.42
N VAL A 120 -20.81 -11.21 -18.87
CA VAL A 120 -21.68 -12.12 -19.62
C VAL A 120 -22.96 -11.40 -20.02
N LEU A 121 -23.64 -10.73 -19.09
CA LEU A 121 -24.87 -9.98 -19.38
C LEU A 121 -24.65 -8.87 -20.41
N SER A 122 -23.53 -8.16 -20.25
CA SER A 122 -23.02 -7.16 -21.17
C SER A 122 -22.81 -7.72 -22.59
N ALA A 123 -22.31 -8.96 -22.72
CA ALA A 123 -22.18 -9.65 -24.01
C ALA A 123 -23.52 -9.99 -24.67
N VAL A 124 -24.55 -10.29 -23.87
CA VAL A 124 -25.89 -10.58 -24.40
C VAL A 124 -26.59 -9.29 -24.85
N MET A 125 -26.35 -8.16 -24.19
CA MET A 125 -26.96 -6.87 -24.58
C MET A 125 -26.35 -6.23 -25.83
N SER A 126 -25.14 -6.64 -26.25
CA SER A 126 -24.51 -6.06 -27.44
C SER A 126 -25.23 -6.36 -28.75
N ASP A 127 -26.18 -7.31 -28.79
CA ASP A 127 -26.97 -7.58 -29.99
C ASP A 127 -27.92 -6.41 -30.35
N VAL A 128 -28.28 -5.56 -29.38
CA VAL A 128 -29.12 -4.37 -29.58
C VAL A 128 -28.29 -3.17 -30.06
N ALA A 129 -26.98 -3.17 -29.77
CA ALA A 129 -26.04 -2.08 -30.04
C ALA A 129 -25.68 -1.91 -31.52
N GLY A 130 -25.83 -2.98 -32.32
CA GLY A 130 -25.50 -2.98 -33.75
C GLY A 130 -26.29 -1.94 -34.58
N LEU A 131 -27.33 -1.33 -34.00
CA LEU A 131 -28.19 -0.33 -34.63
C LEU A 131 -27.60 1.10 -34.66
N LEU A 132 -26.58 1.40 -33.86
CA LEU A 132 -26.11 2.79 -33.68
C LEU A 132 -25.06 3.26 -34.71
N LEU A 133 -24.50 2.38 -35.56
CA LEU A 133 -23.58 2.75 -36.67
C LEU A 133 -22.47 3.77 -36.28
N LEU A 134 -22.00 3.77 -35.04
CA LEU A 134 -21.09 4.79 -34.49
C LEU A 134 -19.62 4.66 -34.94
N GLY A 135 -19.28 3.65 -35.74
CA GLY A 135 -17.94 3.48 -36.31
C GLY A 135 -16.82 3.46 -35.24
N PRO A 136 -15.62 3.99 -35.55
CA PRO A 136 -14.47 4.01 -34.62
C PRO A 136 -14.71 4.78 -33.30
N LEU A 137 -15.68 5.72 -33.27
CA LEU A 137 -15.99 6.50 -32.07
C LEU A 137 -16.57 5.64 -30.94
N ASP A 138 -17.29 4.56 -31.28
CA ASP A 138 -17.81 3.61 -30.29
C ASP A 138 -16.69 2.95 -29.47
N HIS A 139 -15.57 2.63 -30.14
CA HIS A 139 -14.43 1.98 -29.51
C HIS A 139 -13.64 2.96 -28.63
N ILE A 140 -13.49 4.21 -29.08
CA ILE A 140 -12.84 5.26 -28.27
C ILE A 140 -13.68 5.57 -27.02
N ALA A 141 -14.99 5.72 -27.18
CA ALA A 141 -15.89 5.91 -26.04
C ALA A 141 -15.82 4.70 -25.10
N GLY A 142 -15.85 3.48 -25.64
CA GLY A 142 -15.59 2.25 -24.89
C GLY A 142 -14.30 2.33 -24.07
N ALA A 143 -13.18 2.76 -24.65
CA ALA A 143 -11.91 2.92 -23.93
C ALA A 143 -11.99 3.90 -22.75
N ILE A 144 -12.67 5.03 -22.91
CA ILE A 144 -12.88 6.01 -21.84
C ILE A 144 -13.71 5.41 -20.71
N PHE A 145 -14.82 4.74 -21.04
CA PHE A 145 -15.64 4.05 -20.04
C PHE A 145 -14.87 2.90 -19.36
N GLY A 146 -14.01 2.19 -20.10
CA GLY A 146 -13.15 1.15 -19.56
C GLY A 146 -12.06 1.67 -18.63
N LEU A 147 -11.53 2.87 -18.89
CA LEU A 147 -10.65 3.56 -17.95
C LEU A 147 -11.37 3.87 -16.65
N VAL A 148 -12.56 4.48 -16.74
CA VAL A 148 -13.40 4.78 -15.56
C VAL A 148 -13.70 3.50 -14.79
N GLN A 149 -14.10 2.43 -15.49
CA GLN A 149 -14.37 1.13 -14.89
C GLN A 149 -13.13 0.56 -14.18
N GLY A 150 -11.96 0.62 -14.82
CA GLY A 150 -10.70 0.14 -14.25
C GLY A 150 -10.31 0.90 -12.99
N VAL A 151 -10.50 2.23 -13.00
CA VAL A 151 -10.31 3.08 -11.82
C VAL A 151 -11.27 2.69 -10.71
N LEU A 152 -12.56 2.49 -11.00
CA LEU A 152 -13.55 2.07 -9.99
C LEU A 152 -13.20 0.70 -9.39
N ILE A 153 -12.78 -0.27 -10.20
CA ILE A 153 -12.35 -1.59 -9.73
C ILE A 153 -11.16 -1.43 -8.78
N VAL A 154 -10.14 -0.67 -9.17
CA VAL A 154 -8.97 -0.41 -8.31
C VAL A 154 -9.39 0.26 -7.00
N GLN A 155 -10.23 1.29 -7.07
CA GLN A 155 -10.71 2.01 -5.90
C GLN A 155 -11.39 1.07 -4.91
N VAL A 156 -12.28 0.21 -5.40
CA VAL A 156 -13.01 -0.77 -4.57
C VAL A 156 -12.06 -1.77 -3.93
N LEU A 157 -11.06 -2.26 -4.67
CA LEU A 157 -10.06 -3.18 -4.12
C LEU A 157 -9.19 -2.51 -3.05
N LEU A 158 -8.76 -1.26 -3.26
CA LEU A 158 -7.99 -0.50 -2.27
C LEU A 158 -8.81 -0.23 -1.00
N ILE A 159 -10.08 0.16 -1.14
CA ILE A 159 -11.00 0.32 0.00
C ILE A 159 -11.15 -1.02 0.73
N ALA A 160 -11.35 -2.13 0.01
CA ALA A 160 -11.50 -3.44 0.63
C ALA A 160 -10.27 -3.82 1.46
N VAL A 161 -9.05 -3.58 0.95
CA VAL A 161 -7.81 -3.80 1.69
C VAL A 161 -7.70 -2.87 2.91
N ALA A 162 -8.14 -1.63 2.81
CA ALA A 162 -8.11 -0.68 3.93
C ALA A 162 -9.13 -1.03 5.02
N VAL A 163 -10.32 -1.50 4.64
CA VAL A 163 -11.41 -1.90 5.56
C VAL A 163 -11.10 -3.23 6.24
N PHE A 164 -10.52 -4.17 5.50
CA PHE A 164 -10.14 -5.49 5.99
C PHE A 164 -8.62 -5.62 5.93
N PRO A 165 -7.88 -5.19 6.98
CA PRO A 165 -6.43 -5.28 7.06
C PRO A 165 -5.94 -6.73 7.29
N ALA A 166 -6.34 -7.61 6.39
CA ALA A 166 -6.06 -9.03 6.30
C ALA A 166 -4.59 -9.34 6.00
N ALA A 167 -4.00 -8.57 5.08
CA ALA A 167 -2.67 -8.84 4.54
C ALA A 167 -1.75 -7.69 4.92
N VAL A 168 -0.95 -7.90 5.98
CA VAL A 168 0.05 -6.94 6.47
C VAL A 168 1.03 -6.53 5.35
N SER A 169 1.31 -7.42 4.39
CA SER A 169 2.15 -7.12 3.23
C SER A 169 1.46 -6.25 2.19
N VAL A 170 0.17 -6.46 1.94
CA VAL A 170 -0.61 -5.71 0.95
C VAL A 170 -0.99 -4.33 1.48
N SER A 171 -1.38 -4.24 2.76
CA SER A 171 -1.65 -2.97 3.44
C SER A 171 -0.41 -2.07 3.47
N ARG A 172 0.75 -2.58 3.90
CA ARG A 172 2.01 -1.82 3.86
C ARG A 172 2.40 -1.40 2.45
N ALA A 173 2.19 -2.27 1.46
CA ALA A 173 2.48 -1.93 0.07
C ALA A 173 1.48 -0.91 -0.50
N ALA A 174 0.24 -0.88 -0.04
CA ALA A 174 -0.71 0.16 -0.39
C ALA A 174 -0.35 1.50 0.28
N ASP A 175 0.10 1.50 1.53
CA ASP A 175 0.53 2.69 2.26
C ASP A 175 1.75 3.35 1.58
N ASP A 176 2.69 2.55 1.08
CA ASP A 176 3.88 3.02 0.35
C ASP A 176 3.59 3.39 -1.13
N SER A 177 2.37 3.16 -1.63
CA SER A 177 2.01 3.37 -3.04
C SER A 177 1.48 4.79 -3.29
N ARG A 178 2.14 5.50 -4.21
CA ARG A 178 1.73 6.87 -4.60
C ARG A 178 0.41 6.89 -5.34
N LEU A 179 0.14 5.87 -6.17
CA LEU A 179 -1.13 5.75 -6.88
C LEU A 179 -2.25 5.40 -5.91
N ALA A 180 -2.03 4.47 -4.98
CA ALA A 180 -3.02 4.14 -3.97
C ALA A 180 -3.39 5.37 -3.14
N GLN A 181 -2.40 6.16 -2.69
CA GLN A 181 -2.66 7.41 -1.97
C GLN A 181 -3.43 8.43 -2.82
N PHE A 182 -3.08 8.63 -4.09
CA PHE A 182 -3.85 9.50 -4.99
C PHE A 182 -5.32 9.08 -5.11
N PHE A 183 -5.58 7.78 -5.26
CA PHE A 183 -6.94 7.25 -5.31
C PHE A 183 -7.65 7.38 -3.96
N MET A 184 -6.98 7.16 -2.83
CA MET A 184 -7.56 7.35 -1.49
C MET A 184 -7.88 8.81 -1.18
N ASP A 185 -7.06 9.77 -1.62
CA ASP A 185 -7.31 11.19 -1.43
C ASP A 185 -8.44 11.72 -2.33
N SER A 186 -8.78 11.00 -3.40
CA SER A 186 -9.91 11.31 -4.26
C SER A 186 -11.27 10.75 -3.77
N LEU A 187 -11.26 9.93 -2.71
CA LEU A 187 -12.46 9.35 -2.08
C LEU A 187 -13.55 10.36 -1.64
N PRO A 188 -13.24 11.56 -1.12
CA PRO A 188 -14.26 12.49 -0.63
C PRO A 188 -15.29 12.92 -1.70
N SER A 189 -14.92 12.82 -2.98
CA SER A 189 -15.83 13.11 -4.10
C SER A 189 -16.79 11.96 -4.39
N VAL A 190 -16.40 10.72 -4.06
CA VAL A 190 -17.14 9.50 -4.33
C VAL A 190 -18.12 9.16 -3.18
N ASP A 191 -17.87 9.65 -1.95
CA ASP A 191 -18.75 9.46 -0.78
C ASP A 191 -20.22 9.87 -0.96
N ARG A 192 -20.49 10.76 -1.92
CA ARG A 192 -21.87 11.18 -2.26
C ARG A 192 -22.63 10.13 -3.08
N LEU A 193 -21.90 9.26 -3.76
CA LEU A 193 -22.43 8.18 -4.61
C LEU A 193 -22.31 6.80 -3.94
N LEU A 194 -21.54 6.71 -2.85
CA LEU A 194 -21.32 5.46 -2.14
C LEU A 194 -22.50 5.08 -1.22
N PRO A 195 -22.85 3.78 -1.15
CA PRO A 195 -23.86 3.25 -0.23
C PRO A 195 -23.51 3.57 1.23
N GLN A 196 -24.54 3.72 2.09
CA GLN A 196 -24.39 4.08 3.52
C GLN A 196 -23.28 3.33 4.27
N ARG A 197 -23.17 2.01 4.05
CA ARG A 197 -22.16 1.12 4.65
C ARG A 197 -20.69 1.45 4.33
N PHE A 198 -20.40 2.04 3.17
CA PHE A 198 -19.04 2.52 2.85
C PHE A 198 -18.76 3.90 3.46
N ARG A 199 -19.80 4.72 3.72
CA ARG A 199 -19.63 5.97 4.47
C ARG A 199 -19.23 5.70 5.92
N ASP A 200 -19.73 4.63 6.51
CA ASP A 200 -19.33 4.23 7.86
C ASP A 200 -17.86 3.79 7.89
N ALA A 201 -17.39 3.11 6.86
CA ALA A 201 -16.00 2.72 6.69
C ALA A 201 -15.07 3.90 6.40
N ALA A 202 -15.43 4.79 5.47
CA ALA A 202 -14.69 6.02 5.18
C ALA A 202 -14.64 6.95 6.40
N GLY A 203 -15.78 7.13 7.09
CA GLY A 203 -15.86 7.89 8.33
C GLY A 203 -15.14 7.24 9.52
N GLN A 204 -14.89 5.92 9.50
CA GLN A 204 -13.96 5.30 10.44
C GLN A 204 -12.51 5.67 10.11
N LEU A 205 -12.13 5.67 8.83
CA LEU A 205 -10.78 6.04 8.39
C LEU A 205 -10.45 7.51 8.70
N ASP A 206 -11.40 8.42 8.51
CA ASP A 206 -11.24 9.84 8.83
C ASP A 206 -11.07 10.08 10.34
N ARG A 207 -11.87 9.39 11.17
CA ARG A 207 -11.70 9.41 12.64
C ARG A 207 -10.34 8.88 13.06
N TRP A 208 -9.85 7.81 12.42
CA TRP A 208 -8.51 7.30 12.68
C TRP A 208 -7.41 8.27 12.25
N ARG A 209 -7.56 8.99 11.11
CA ARG A 209 -6.63 10.05 10.69
C ARG A 209 -6.63 11.23 11.66
N GLU A 210 -7.79 11.64 12.13
CA GLU A 210 -7.92 12.73 13.12
C GLU A 210 -7.23 12.35 14.44
N LEU A 211 -7.52 11.16 14.96
CA LEU A 211 -6.87 10.66 16.18
C LEU A 211 -5.35 10.53 15.99
N THR A 212 -4.88 10.01 14.86
CA THR A 212 -3.44 9.88 14.59
C THR A 212 -2.77 11.23 14.31
N SER A 213 -3.49 12.24 13.80
CA SER A 213 -2.96 13.60 13.63
C SER A 213 -2.66 14.29 14.98
N HIS A 214 -3.37 13.89 16.04
CA HIS A 214 -3.11 14.35 17.40
C HIS A 214 -2.04 13.52 18.13
N LEU A 215 -1.76 12.30 17.65
CA LEU A 215 -0.66 11.50 18.15
C LEU A 215 0.63 11.96 17.48
N GLN A 216 1.51 12.60 18.25
CA GLN A 216 2.84 12.94 17.75
C GLN A 216 3.53 11.69 17.19
N PRO A 217 4.33 11.81 16.10
CA PRO A 217 5.13 10.70 15.59
C PRO A 217 5.90 10.08 16.76
N ILE A 218 5.86 8.75 16.89
CA ILE A 218 6.57 8.04 17.97
C ILE A 218 8.01 8.55 17.97
N PRO A 219 8.47 9.20 19.05
CA PRO A 219 9.80 9.78 19.07
C PRO A 219 10.81 8.68 18.74
N THR A 220 11.67 8.95 17.77
CA THR A 220 12.67 7.95 17.35
C THR A 220 13.57 7.63 18.56
N GLN A 221 14.14 6.43 18.65
CA GLN A 221 14.96 6.02 19.80
C GLN A 221 16.06 7.05 20.15
N GLU A 222 16.55 7.77 19.15
CA GLU A 222 17.53 8.87 19.24
C GLU A 222 17.00 10.13 19.95
N GLN A 223 15.69 10.39 19.86
CA GLN A 223 14.97 11.45 20.59
C GLN A 223 14.58 11.01 22.00
N ILE A 224 14.32 9.71 22.20
CA ILE A 224 13.99 9.14 23.51
C ILE A 224 15.26 9.00 24.38
N LEU A 225 16.38 8.60 23.79
CA LEU A 225 17.66 8.38 24.48
C LEU A 225 18.80 9.09 23.72
N PRO A 226 18.92 10.42 23.87
CA PRO A 226 20.00 11.16 23.25
C PRO A 226 21.36 10.64 23.76
N GLY A 227 22.15 10.07 22.85
CA GLY A 227 23.48 9.54 23.15
C GLY A 227 23.59 8.02 23.30
N VAL A 228 22.51 7.25 23.15
CA VAL A 228 22.60 5.78 23.09
C VAL A 228 22.90 5.35 21.65
N PRO A 229 24.06 4.69 21.38
CA PRO A 229 24.39 4.21 20.05
C PRO A 229 23.35 3.19 19.58
N LYS A 230 22.81 3.39 18.37
CA LYS A 230 21.93 2.42 17.71
C LYS A 230 22.67 1.08 17.61
N GLY A 231 22.23 0.07 18.35
CA GLY A 231 22.80 -1.29 18.29
C GLY A 231 23.25 -1.93 19.61
N GLN A 232 23.07 -1.29 20.78
CA GLN A 232 23.23 -2.02 22.05
C GLN A 232 22.01 -2.90 22.29
N ALA A 233 22.12 -4.15 21.83
CA ALA A 233 21.14 -5.20 22.07
C ALA A 233 20.83 -5.32 23.57
N THR A 234 19.54 -5.46 23.87
CA THR A 234 19.01 -5.96 25.13
C THR A 234 19.89 -7.09 25.66
N PRO A 235 20.36 -7.06 26.92
CA PRO A 235 21.07 -8.19 27.51
C PRO A 235 20.15 -9.41 27.43
N THR A 236 20.52 -10.39 26.60
CA THR A 236 19.83 -11.68 26.51
C THR A 236 19.87 -12.31 27.89
N ALA A 237 18.73 -12.31 28.60
CA ALA A 237 18.59 -13.01 29.86
C ALA A 237 18.79 -14.52 29.58
N GLN A 238 19.94 -15.06 29.99
CA GLN A 238 20.20 -16.49 29.93
C GLN A 238 19.19 -17.20 30.85
N PRO A 239 18.38 -18.14 30.33
CA PRO A 239 17.58 -19.00 31.19
C PRO A 239 18.52 -19.93 31.96
N ARG A 240 18.34 -20.00 33.28
CA ARG A 240 19.01 -20.95 34.17
C ARG A 240 18.46 -22.36 33.99
#